data_AF-A0A7W4ZWX6-F1
#
_entry.id   AF-A0A7W4ZWX6-F1
#
_cell.length_a   1.000
_cell.length_b   1.000
_cell.length_c   1.000
_cell.angle_alpha   90.00
_cell.angle_beta   90.00
_cell.angle_gamma   90.00
#
_symmetry.space_group_name_H-M   'P 1'
#
loop_
_entity.id
_entity.type
_entity.pdbx_description
1 polymer ?
#
loop_
_entity_poly.entity_id
_entity_poly.type
_entity_poly.pdbx_seq_one_letter_code
_entity_poly.pdbx_strand_id
1 'polypeptide(L)'
;MDDAVPEVAAVREETEPEYDPAAPAPLNVPRTPTGVADVDASLDRLGDADHLATDGHIEVYEDVHRGLRDALTALDVRPGPPAPPSQHQHGPRS
;
A
#
# COMPACT_ATOMS: atom_id res chain seq x y z
N MET A 1 61.00 10.53 -25.56
CA MET A 1 59.89 10.39 -26.52
C MET A 1 58.68 10.10 -25.68
N ASP A 2 57.99 11.17 -25.29
CA ASP A 2 56.62 11.15 -24.80
C ASP A 2 55.74 10.39 -25.78
N ASP A 3 54.99 9.41 -25.30
CA ASP A 3 53.84 8.87 -26.01
C ASP A 3 52.63 9.00 -25.07
N ALA A 4 51.69 9.82 -25.50
CA ALA A 4 50.60 10.35 -24.72
C ALA A 4 49.57 9.26 -24.41
N VAL A 5 49.09 9.26 -23.17
CA VAL A 5 47.90 8.48 -22.76
C VAL A 5 46.74 8.91 -23.67
N PRO A 6 46.05 7.98 -24.36
CA PRO A 6 44.93 8.37 -25.20
C PRO A 6 43.83 8.90 -24.28
N GLU A 7 43.46 10.12 -24.61
CA GLU A 7 42.31 10.90 -24.23
C GLU A 7 41.17 10.02 -23.69
N VAL A 8 40.84 10.27 -22.42
CA VAL A 8 39.60 9.86 -21.76
C VAL A 8 38.48 10.02 -22.76
N ALA A 9 37.92 8.88 -23.16
CA ALA A 9 36.83 8.77 -24.11
C ALA A 9 35.84 9.90 -23.86
N ALA A 10 35.73 10.76 -24.88
CA ALA A 10 34.82 11.88 -24.96
C ALA A 10 33.56 11.59 -24.16
N VAL A 11 33.35 12.43 -23.15
CA VAL A 11 32.11 12.54 -22.41
C VAL A 11 31.00 12.47 -23.43
N ARG A 12 30.23 11.38 -23.39
CA ARG A 12 28.95 11.30 -24.06
C ARG A 12 28.05 12.24 -23.26
N GLU A 13 28.18 13.54 -23.50
CA GLU A 13 27.10 14.50 -23.27
C GLU A 13 26.05 14.23 -24.35
N GLU A 14 25.47 13.03 -24.32
CA GLU A 14 24.08 12.90 -24.72
C GLU A 14 23.32 13.59 -23.60
N THR A 15 22.91 14.82 -23.87
CA THR A 15 21.84 15.48 -23.14
C THR A 15 20.65 14.55 -23.25
N GLU A 16 20.49 13.67 -22.26
CA GLU A 16 19.25 12.93 -22.07
C GLU A 16 18.14 13.99 -22.08
N PRO A 17 17.08 13.82 -22.90
CA PRO A 17 15.96 14.72 -22.82
C PRO A 17 15.51 14.74 -21.36
N GLU A 18 15.45 15.94 -20.78
CA GLU A 18 14.87 16.15 -19.46
C GLU A 18 13.52 15.45 -19.47
N TYR A 19 13.45 14.28 -18.83
CA TYR A 19 12.23 13.50 -18.75
C TYR A 19 11.32 14.33 -17.87
N ASP A 20 10.42 15.10 -18.50
CA ASP A 20 9.29 15.71 -17.84
C ASP A 20 8.24 14.61 -17.72
N PRO A 21 8.16 13.88 -16.58
CA PRO A 21 7.14 12.87 -16.42
C PRO A 21 5.80 13.56 -16.56
N ALA A 22 5.01 13.17 -17.57
CA ALA A 22 3.60 13.50 -17.57
C ALA A 22 3.03 13.11 -16.19
N ALA A 23 2.32 14.04 -15.53
CA ALA A 23 1.75 13.79 -14.22
C ALA A 23 0.96 12.47 -14.26
N PRO A 24 1.09 11.60 -13.23
CA PRO A 24 0.44 10.31 -13.22
C PRO A 24 -1.06 10.47 -13.51
N ALA A 25 -1.55 9.75 -14.51
CA ALA A 25 -2.96 9.73 -14.80
C ALA A 25 -3.68 8.93 -13.70
N PRO A 26 -4.76 9.47 -13.09
CA PRO A 26 -5.46 8.78 -12.01
C PRO A 26 -6.05 7.45 -12.49
N LEU A 27 -6.01 6.42 -11.63
CA LEU A 27 -6.39 5.05 -11.99
C LEU A 27 -7.89 4.88 -12.27
N ASN A 28 -8.72 5.85 -11.86
CA ASN A 28 -10.18 5.87 -12.08
C ASN A 28 -10.92 4.57 -11.70
N VAL A 29 -10.38 3.82 -10.73
CA VAL A 29 -11.03 2.62 -10.22
C VAL A 29 -12.21 3.05 -9.33
N PRO A 30 -13.46 2.69 -9.67
CA PRO A 30 -14.61 3.05 -8.84
C PRO A 30 -14.51 2.35 -7.47
N ARG A 31 -14.37 3.15 -6.41
CA ARG A 31 -14.34 2.67 -5.02
C ARG A 31 -15.75 2.65 -4.44
N THR A 32 -16.28 1.45 -4.21
CA THR A 32 -17.51 1.29 -3.42
C THR A 32 -17.12 1.22 -1.94
N PRO A 33 -17.73 2.01 -1.03
CA PRO A 33 -17.42 1.95 0.39
C PRO A 33 -17.61 0.53 0.91
N THR A 34 -16.60 0.02 1.63
CA THR A 34 -16.64 -1.34 2.17
C THR A 34 -17.45 -1.42 3.46
N GLY A 35 -17.63 -0.28 4.14
CA GLY A 35 -18.30 -0.20 5.44
C GLY A 35 -17.36 -0.52 6.61
N VAL A 36 -16.06 -0.73 6.35
CA VAL A 36 -15.03 -0.91 7.36
C VAL A 36 -14.15 0.34 7.35
N ALA A 37 -14.26 1.17 8.39
CA ALA A 37 -13.64 2.49 8.45
C ALA A 37 -12.13 2.46 8.20
N ASP A 38 -11.42 1.46 8.72
CA ASP A 38 -9.96 1.34 8.55
C ASP A 38 -9.56 0.98 7.10
N VAL A 39 -10.39 0.17 6.43
CA VAL A 39 -10.19 -0.19 5.01
C VAL A 39 -10.53 1.01 4.13
N ASP A 40 -11.63 1.70 4.42
CA ASP A 40 -12.07 2.87 3.67
C ASP A 40 -11.06 4.03 3.79
N ALA A 41 -10.47 4.24 4.97
CA ALA A 41 -9.40 5.23 5.18
C ALA A 41 -8.11 4.88 4.41
N SER A 42 -7.74 3.60 4.36
CA SER A 42 -6.57 3.13 3.59
C SER A 42 -6.77 3.31 2.08
N LEU A 43 -8.01 3.14 1.59
CA LEU A 43 -8.36 3.35 0.19
C LEU A 43 -8.36 4.83 -0.21
N ASP A 44 -8.75 5.72 0.71
CA ASP A 44 -8.69 7.16 0.51
C ASP A 44 -7.23 7.63 0.36
N ARG A 45 -6.36 7.17 1.26
CA ARG A 45 -4.91 7.43 1.21
C ARG A 45 -4.23 6.88 -0.04
N LEU A 46 -4.71 5.76 -0.57
CA LEU A 46 -4.26 5.25 -1.87
C LEU A 46 -4.67 6.18 -3.02
N GLY A 47 -5.78 6.91 -2.89
CA GLY A 47 -6.19 7.96 -3.82
C GLY A 47 -5.22 9.14 -3.85
N ASP A 48 -4.63 9.51 -2.71
CA ASP A 48 -3.62 10.57 -2.65
C ASP A 48 -2.33 10.19 -3.39
N ALA A 49 -2.01 8.90 -3.44
CA ALA A 49 -0.85 8.38 -4.19
C ALA A 49 -0.96 8.67 -5.69
N ASP A 50 -2.17 8.63 -6.28
CA ASP A 50 -2.38 8.91 -7.72
C ASP A 50 -1.96 10.34 -8.11
N HIS A 51 -1.78 11.23 -7.14
CA HIS A 51 -1.38 12.62 -7.34
C HIS A 51 0.07 12.93 -6.93
N LEU A 52 0.81 11.95 -6.41
CA LEU A 52 2.18 12.14 -5.95
C LEU A 52 3.17 12.02 -7.11
N ALA A 53 4.37 12.58 -6.94
CA ALA A 53 5.49 12.23 -7.80
C ALA A 53 5.95 10.80 -7.50
N THR A 54 6.57 10.12 -8.47
CA THR A 54 7.02 8.71 -8.35
C THR A 54 7.88 8.45 -7.13
N ASP A 55 8.69 9.43 -6.70
CA ASP A 55 9.54 9.32 -5.51
C ASP A 55 8.75 9.15 -4.20
N GLY A 56 7.50 9.62 -4.16
CA GLY A 56 6.61 9.48 -3.00
C GLY A 56 5.70 8.24 -3.05
N HIS A 57 5.55 7.57 -4.19
CA HIS A 57 4.60 6.46 -4.34
C HIS A 57 4.94 5.26 -3.44
N ILE A 58 6.23 4.97 -3.23
CA ILE A 58 6.68 3.81 -2.44
C ILE A 58 6.22 3.94 -0.98
N GLU A 59 6.40 5.12 -0.38
CA GLU A 59 6.04 5.35 1.03
C GLU A 59 4.53 5.21 1.25
N VAL A 60 3.72 5.70 0.31
CA VAL A 60 2.26 5.56 0.37
C VAL A 60 1.82 4.11 0.14
N TYR A 61 2.44 3.40 -0.80
CA TYR A 61 2.09 2.01 -1.09
C TYR A 61 2.34 1.09 0.12
N GLU A 62 3.47 1.28 0.80
CA GLU A 62 3.85 0.51 2.00
C GLU A 62 2.92 0.81 3.19
N ASP A 63 2.58 2.09 3.41
CA ASP A 63 1.65 2.49 4.47
C ASP A 63 0.25 1.90 4.24
N VAL A 64 -0.26 1.99 3.01
CA VAL A 64 -1.55 1.40 2.60
C VAL A 64 -1.52 -0.12 2.75
N HIS A 65 -0.43 -0.79 2.32
CA HIS A 65 -0.31 -2.24 2.47
C HIS A 65 -0.32 -2.69 3.92
N ARG A 66 0.33 -1.91 4.80
CA ARG A 66 0.33 -2.19 6.24
C ARG A 66 -1.07 -1.99 6.84
N GLY A 67 -1.70 -0.84 6.57
CA GLY A 67 -3.04 -0.52 7.08
C GLY A 67 -4.10 -1.55 6.65
N LEU A 68 -4.07 -1.98 5.38
CA LEU A 68 -4.99 -2.99 4.89
C LEU A 68 -4.76 -4.36 5.55
N ARG A 69 -3.49 -4.76 5.71
CA ARG A 69 -3.15 -6.02 6.39
C ARG A 69 -3.66 -6.02 7.83
N ASP A 70 -3.41 -4.95 8.57
CA ASP A 70 -3.84 -4.82 9.97
C ASP A 70 -5.36 -4.85 10.10
N ALA A 71 -6.08 -4.13 9.23
CA ALA A 71 -7.54 -4.14 9.20
C ALA A 71 -8.10 -5.55 8.91
N LEU A 72 -7.53 -6.27 7.94
CA LEU A 72 -7.95 -7.64 7.62
C LEU A 72 -7.65 -8.61 8.76
N THR A 73 -6.49 -8.49 9.40
CA THR A 73 -6.15 -9.28 10.59
C THR A 73 -7.12 -8.98 11.75
N ALA A 74 -7.49 -7.73 11.98
CA ALA A 74 -8.46 -7.38 13.02
C ALA A 74 -9.84 -8.00 12.75
N LEU A 75 -10.26 -8.08 11.48
CA LEU A 75 -11.51 -8.74 11.10
C LEU A 75 -11.48 -10.25 11.35
N ASP A 76 -10.32 -10.88 11.14
CA ASP A 76 -10.08 -12.32 11.36
C ASP A 76 -10.07 -12.70 12.84
N VAL A 77 -9.59 -11.78 13.69
CA VAL A 77 -9.49 -12.00 15.15
C VAL A 77 -10.84 -11.87 15.86
N ARG A 78 -11.89 -11.33 15.23
CA ARG A 78 -13.22 -11.18 15.88
C ARG A 78 -13.75 -12.53 16.36
N PRO A 79 -13.88 -12.75 17.69
CA PRO A 79 -14.44 -13.98 18.22
C PRO A 79 -15.88 -14.13 17.73
N GLY A 80 -16.24 -15.33 17.27
CA GLY A 80 -17.63 -15.65 16.97
C GLY A 80 -18.52 -15.42 18.21
N PRO A 81 -19.83 -15.15 18.01
CA PRO A 81 -20.75 -14.91 19.12
C PRO A 81 -20.63 -16.01 20.18
N PRO A 82 -20.67 -15.67 21.48
CA PRO A 82 -20.48 -16.65 22.53
C PRO A 82 -21.49 -17.79 22.35
N ALA A 83 -21.00 -19.03 22.48
CA ALA A 83 -21.86 -20.21 22.36
C ALA A 83 -23.04 -20.09 23.35
N PRO A 84 -24.27 -20.44 22.95
CA PRO A 84 -25.41 -20.38 23.84
C PRO A 84 -25.15 -21.26 25.07
N PRO A 85 -25.64 -20.85 26.26
CA PRO A 85 -25.41 -21.60 27.50
C PRO A 85 -25.91 -23.05 27.35
N SER A 86 -25.03 -24.01 27.66
CA SER A 86 -25.35 -25.42 27.64
C SER A 86 -26.33 -25.74 28.78
N GLN A 87 -27.57 -26.04 28.41
CA GLN A 87 -28.70 -26.30 29.31
C GLN A 87 -28.68 -27.68 29.99
N HIS A 88 -27.48 -28.23 30.24
CA HIS A 88 -27.31 -29.58 30.83
C HIS A 88 -26.85 -29.58 32.30
N GLN A 89 -26.97 -28.47 33.02
CA GLN A 89 -26.82 -28.43 34.48
C GLN A 89 -28.20 -28.39 35.16
N HIS A 90 -28.99 -29.46 35.01
CA HIS A 90 -30.13 -29.75 35.88
C HIS A 90 -29.92 -31.19 36.38
N GLY A 91 -29.18 -31.41 37.46
CA GLY A 91 -29.56 -31.19 38.86
C GLY A 91 -29.02 -32.40 39.64
N PRO A 92 -28.85 -32.32 40.97
CA PRO A 92 -28.14 -33.34 41.73
C PRO A 92 -28.96 -34.63 41.77
N ARG A 93 -28.32 -35.76 41.45
CA ARG A 93 -28.93 -37.07 41.73
C ARG A 93 -28.63 -37.42 43.18
N SER A 94 -29.67 -37.32 44.01
CA SER A 94 -29.76 -37.88 45.36
C SER A 94 -29.44 -39.36 45.39
#